data_AF-A0A2V5PFD2-F1
#
_entry.id   AF-A0A2V5PFD2-F1
#
_cell.length_a   1.000
_cell.length_b   1.000
_cell.length_c   1.000
_cell.angle_alpha   90.00
_cell.angle_beta   90.00
_cell.angle_gamma   90.00
#
_symmetry.space_group_name_H-M   'P 1'
#
loop_
_entity.id
_entity.type
_entity.pdbx_description
1 polymer ?
#
loop_
_entity_poly.entity_id
_entity_poly.type
_entity_poly.pdbx_seq_one_letter_code
_entity_poly.pdbx_strand_id
1 'polypeptide(L)'
;DGKFYLYYTDSSTNSAAGPMHKQIGVAVADRPVGPFKDRSVLAAEAIDAHLFADDNGALYLYYVDLAGGFKIVAQPMADPLTKKGEAQVVIRPTEEWEKRSGEVTEGPFMIGHKGVYYLMYSGTGADSPDYGIGYATAKSPLGPFTKYPGNPIAHRGGEVLGPGHHCVIEGPDRRLWLVYHQKWDSDRSFRRFLAIDRMWFDEEGVIHTRVTRGTDEEAP
;
A
#
# COMPACT_ATOMS: atom_id res chain seq x y z
N ASP A 1 18.35 6.57 -11.59
CA ASP A 1 19.02 6.39 -12.90
C ASP A 1 18.31 7.10 -14.07
N GLY A 2 17.36 8.01 -13.79
CA GLY A 2 16.61 8.71 -14.84
C GLY A 2 15.50 7.89 -15.49
N LYS A 3 15.18 6.70 -14.97
CA LYS A 3 14.09 5.84 -15.44
C LYS A 3 12.87 5.91 -14.53
N PHE A 4 11.73 5.46 -15.05
CA PHE A 4 10.49 5.26 -14.32
C PHE A 4 10.16 3.77 -14.27
N TYR A 5 9.80 3.30 -13.09
CA TYR A 5 9.46 1.90 -12.83
C TYR A 5 7.99 1.79 -12.45
N LEU A 6 7.24 0.95 -13.17
CA LEU A 6 5.87 0.62 -12.86
C LEU A 6 5.84 -0.80 -12.31
N TYR A 7 5.57 -0.91 -11.02
CA TYR A 7 5.25 -2.19 -10.38
C TYR A 7 3.76 -2.45 -10.55
N TYR A 8 3.41 -3.63 -11.03
CA TYR A 8 2.02 -3.96 -11.32
C TYR A 8 1.72 -5.40 -10.98
N THR A 9 0.44 -5.70 -10.85
CA THR A 9 -0.07 -7.07 -10.70
C THR A 9 -0.79 -7.46 -11.96
N ASP A 10 -0.50 -8.63 -12.51
CA ASP A 10 -1.31 -9.26 -13.55
C ASP A 10 -1.70 -10.70 -13.15
N SER A 11 -2.49 -11.35 -14.01
CA SER A 11 -2.76 -12.78 -13.86
C SER A 11 -1.69 -13.57 -14.61
N SER A 12 -1.04 -14.50 -13.92
CA SER A 12 -0.12 -15.44 -14.54
C SER A 12 -0.83 -16.25 -15.62
N THR A 13 -0.15 -16.48 -16.74
CA THR A 13 -0.65 -17.31 -17.85
C THR A 13 -0.54 -18.81 -17.56
N ASN A 14 -0.01 -19.22 -16.40
CA ASN A 14 0.08 -20.63 -16.03
C ASN A 14 -1.30 -21.18 -15.60
N SER A 15 -2.05 -21.64 -16.60
CA SER A 15 -3.44 -22.10 -16.49
C SER A 15 -3.65 -23.35 -15.62
N ALA A 16 -2.58 -24.03 -15.20
CA ALA A 16 -2.67 -25.26 -14.41
C ALA A 16 -3.15 -25.03 -12.97
N ALA A 17 -3.12 -23.78 -12.49
CA ALA A 17 -3.28 -23.52 -11.07
C ALA A 17 -4.62 -22.82 -10.71
N GLY A 18 -5.36 -22.25 -11.67
CA GLY A 18 -6.73 -21.74 -11.47
C GLY A 18 -6.91 -20.22 -11.67
N PRO A 19 -8.03 -19.61 -11.23
CA PRO A 19 -8.35 -18.20 -11.50
C PRO A 19 -7.64 -17.17 -10.59
N MET A 20 -6.80 -17.64 -9.65
CA MET A 20 -6.21 -16.82 -8.57
C MET A 20 -4.70 -16.61 -8.69
N HIS A 21 -4.05 -17.01 -9.80
CA HIS A 21 -2.60 -16.85 -9.96
C HIS A 21 -2.25 -15.42 -10.30
N LYS A 22 -2.01 -14.62 -9.27
CA LYS A 22 -1.51 -13.26 -9.41
C LYS A 22 0.00 -13.24 -9.34
N GLN A 23 0.63 -12.40 -10.14
CA GLN A 23 2.05 -12.18 -10.09
C GLN A 23 2.36 -10.70 -10.18
N ILE A 24 3.47 -10.31 -9.59
CA ILE A 24 3.99 -8.95 -9.60
C ILE A 24 5.02 -8.86 -10.71
N GLY A 25 4.77 -7.98 -11.67
CA GLY A 25 5.71 -7.58 -12.70
C GLY A 25 6.32 -6.20 -12.44
N VAL A 26 7.39 -5.89 -13.15
CA VAL A 26 7.96 -4.53 -13.22
C VAL A 26 8.24 -4.14 -14.65
N ALA A 27 7.75 -2.97 -15.04
CA ALA A 27 7.97 -2.38 -16.35
C ALA A 27 8.77 -1.07 -16.24
N VAL A 28 9.51 -0.71 -17.30
CA VAL A 28 10.43 0.43 -17.30
C VAL A 28 10.13 1.38 -18.45
N ALA A 29 10.20 2.69 -18.19
CA ALA A 29 10.08 3.75 -19.18
C ALA A 29 11.14 4.85 -18.98
N ASP A 30 11.38 5.62 -20.04
CA ASP A 30 12.21 6.84 -20.00
C ASP A 30 11.41 8.07 -19.57
N ARG A 31 10.08 7.98 -19.55
CA ARG A 31 9.14 9.05 -19.22
C ARG A 31 8.04 8.52 -18.30
N PRO A 32 7.46 9.36 -17.41
CA PRO A 32 6.42 8.91 -16.49
C PRO A 32 5.12 8.49 -17.20
N VAL A 33 4.89 9.03 -18.41
CA VAL A 33 3.74 8.69 -19.27
C VAL A 33 4.00 7.47 -20.17
N GLY A 34 5.15 6.80 -20.02
CA GLY A 34 5.53 5.67 -20.83
C GLY A 34 6.11 6.04 -22.22
N PRO A 35 6.17 5.07 -23.15
CA PRO A 35 5.65 3.71 -23.01
C PRO A 35 6.48 2.87 -22.03
N PHE A 36 5.80 2.13 -21.15
CA PHE A 36 6.43 1.16 -20.25
C PHE A 36 6.68 -0.15 -20.98
N LYS A 37 7.89 -0.70 -20.83
CA LYS A 37 8.28 -2.02 -21.36
C LYS A 37 8.45 -2.98 -20.20
N ASP A 38 7.69 -4.07 -20.21
CA ASP A 38 7.82 -5.15 -19.24
C ASP A 38 9.25 -5.72 -19.22
N ARG A 39 9.72 -6.12 -18.04
CA ARG A 39 11.09 -6.58 -17.79
C ARG A 39 11.14 -7.92 -17.08
N SER A 40 10.46 -8.06 -15.95
CA SER A 40 10.60 -9.23 -15.10
C SER A 40 9.39 -9.43 -14.20
N VAL A 41 9.15 -10.70 -13.86
CA VAL A 41 8.27 -11.09 -12.76
C VAL A 41 9.09 -11.13 -11.48
N LEU A 42 8.64 -10.40 -10.45
CA LEU A 42 9.31 -10.27 -9.15
C LEU A 42 8.77 -11.26 -8.12
N ALA A 43 7.48 -11.58 -8.15
CA ALA A 43 6.85 -12.50 -7.21
C ALA A 43 5.65 -13.19 -7.86
N ALA A 44 5.48 -14.48 -7.57
CA ALA A 44 4.29 -15.26 -7.91
C ALA A 44 3.40 -15.38 -6.67
N GLU A 45 2.12 -15.67 -6.88
CA GLU A 45 1.08 -15.65 -5.84
C GLU A 45 1.11 -14.35 -5.03
N ALA A 46 1.22 -13.21 -5.72
CA ALA A 46 1.49 -11.94 -5.07
C ALA A 46 0.80 -10.76 -5.75
N ILE A 47 0.50 -9.72 -4.97
CA ILE A 47 -0.10 -8.46 -5.41
C ILE A 47 0.53 -7.25 -4.71
N ASP A 48 0.17 -6.05 -5.16
CA ASP A 48 0.37 -4.78 -4.45
C ASP A 48 1.84 -4.49 -4.09
N ALA A 49 2.72 -4.54 -5.08
CA ALA A 49 4.12 -4.16 -4.89
C ALA A 49 4.28 -2.65 -4.62
N HIS A 50 5.07 -2.35 -3.60
CA HIS A 50 5.56 -1.02 -3.26
C HIS A 50 7.08 -1.07 -3.08
N LEU A 51 7.80 -0.35 -3.95
CA LEU A 51 9.24 -0.15 -3.81
C LEU A 51 9.50 1.08 -2.93
N PHE A 52 10.19 0.86 -1.82
CA PHE A 52 10.70 1.91 -0.95
C PHE A 52 12.21 2.09 -1.17
N ALA A 53 12.63 3.35 -1.31
CA ALA A 53 14.04 3.74 -1.29
C ALA A 53 14.33 4.44 0.03
N ASP A 54 15.24 3.86 0.82
CA ASP A 54 15.69 4.43 2.09
C ASP A 54 16.69 5.57 1.86
N ASP A 55 16.90 6.43 2.86
CA ASP A 55 17.77 7.62 2.77
C ASP A 55 19.24 7.26 2.48
N ASN A 56 19.65 6.04 2.82
CA ASN A 56 20.98 5.49 2.53
C ASN A 56 21.11 4.88 1.12
N GLY A 57 20.05 4.91 0.31
CA GLY A 57 19.99 4.35 -1.04
C GLY A 57 19.66 2.84 -1.11
N ALA A 58 19.45 2.16 0.02
CA ALA A 58 18.96 0.79 0.02
C ALA A 58 17.51 0.73 -0.48
N LEU A 59 17.20 -0.34 -1.21
CA LEU A 59 15.88 -0.55 -1.79
C LEU A 59 15.20 -1.74 -1.12
N TYR A 60 13.90 -1.62 -0.89
CA TYR A 60 13.06 -2.64 -0.28
C TYR A 60 11.75 -2.76 -1.06
N LEU A 61 11.38 -3.99 -1.42
CA LEU A 61 10.09 -4.30 -2.01
C LEU A 61 9.15 -4.82 -0.93
N TYR A 62 8.06 -4.12 -0.70
CA TYR A 62 6.92 -4.58 0.09
C TYR A 62 5.86 -5.09 -0.87
N TYR A 63 5.24 -6.22 -0.55
CA TYR A 63 4.16 -6.77 -1.36
C TYR A 63 3.29 -7.71 -0.55
N VAL A 64 2.14 -8.08 -1.09
CA VAL A 64 1.26 -9.08 -0.48
C VAL A 64 1.60 -10.44 -1.04
N ASP A 65 1.89 -11.40 -0.17
CA ASP A 65 2.06 -12.81 -0.53
C ASP A 65 0.75 -13.55 -0.24
N LEU A 66 0.08 -14.05 -1.28
CA LEU A 66 -1.21 -14.72 -1.20
C LEU A 66 -1.13 -16.21 -0.83
N ALA A 67 0.03 -16.86 -0.92
CA ALA A 67 0.19 -18.30 -0.71
C ALA A 67 -0.11 -18.77 0.74
N GLY A 68 -0.44 -17.84 1.63
CA GLY A 68 -0.88 -18.11 3.00
C GLY A 68 -1.82 -17.04 3.54
N GLY A 69 -2.69 -16.51 2.68
CA GLY A 69 -3.59 -15.38 2.99
C GLY A 69 -2.93 -14.01 2.81
N PHE A 70 -3.72 -12.95 2.93
CA PHE A 70 -3.29 -11.56 2.66
C PHE A 70 -2.36 -11.03 3.77
N LYS A 71 -1.07 -11.35 3.64
CA LYS A 71 0.04 -10.91 4.51
C LYS A 71 1.02 -10.05 3.73
N ILE A 72 1.58 -9.03 4.38
CA ILE A 72 2.60 -8.18 3.76
C ILE A 72 3.97 -8.75 4.08
N VAL A 73 4.77 -8.94 3.03
CA VAL A 73 6.17 -9.33 3.09
C VAL A 73 7.06 -8.17 2.63
N ALA A 74 8.27 -8.11 3.17
CA ALA A 74 9.30 -7.18 2.75
C ALA A 74 10.55 -7.97 2.33
N GLN A 75 11.18 -7.55 1.23
CA GLN A 75 12.42 -8.14 0.74
C GLN A 75 13.39 -7.05 0.24
N PRO A 76 14.68 -7.10 0.59
CA PRO A 76 15.68 -6.21 0.01
C PRO A 76 15.75 -6.34 -1.51
N MET A 77 16.11 -5.25 -2.19
CA MET A 77 16.32 -5.20 -3.64
C MET A 77 17.80 -4.88 -3.93
N ALA A 78 18.38 -5.55 -4.92
CA ALA A 78 19.71 -5.23 -5.44
C ALA A 78 19.66 -3.97 -6.32
N ASP A 79 18.62 -3.89 -7.12
CA ASP A 79 18.27 -2.79 -8.00
C ASP A 79 16.73 -2.80 -8.17
N PRO A 80 16.12 -1.80 -8.83
CA PRO A 80 14.65 -1.75 -8.98
C PRO A 80 14.01 -2.97 -9.70
N LEU A 81 14.79 -3.83 -10.35
CA LEU A 81 14.32 -4.99 -11.13
C LEU A 81 14.63 -6.34 -10.47
N THR A 82 15.47 -6.36 -9.43
CA THR A 82 16.06 -7.60 -8.91
C THR A 82 16.00 -7.65 -7.39
N LYS A 83 15.27 -8.64 -6.86
CA LYS A 83 15.24 -8.93 -5.41
C LYS A 83 16.58 -9.51 -4.94
N LYS A 84 16.94 -9.26 -3.68
CA LYS A 84 18.11 -9.87 -3.02
C LYS A 84 17.79 -10.29 -1.60
N GLY A 85 18.58 -11.24 -1.08
CA GLY A 85 18.36 -11.77 0.27
C GLY A 85 17.00 -12.47 0.38
N GLU A 86 16.55 -12.68 1.62
CA GLU A 86 15.32 -13.40 1.91
C GLU A 86 14.13 -12.44 2.11
N ALA A 87 12.95 -12.88 1.70
CA ALA A 87 11.71 -12.21 2.04
C ALA A 87 11.33 -12.55 3.49
N GLN A 88 10.78 -11.58 4.20
CA GLN A 88 10.23 -11.79 5.54
C GLN A 88 8.82 -11.25 5.65
N VAL A 89 7.96 -11.93 6.40
CA VAL A 89 6.63 -11.43 6.70
C VAL A 89 6.75 -10.32 7.73
N VAL A 90 6.23 -9.14 7.41
CA VAL A 90 6.31 -7.95 8.25
C VAL A 90 4.99 -7.57 8.89
N ILE A 91 3.85 -7.88 8.25
CA ILE A 91 2.50 -7.61 8.76
C ILE A 91 1.59 -8.80 8.44
N ARG A 92 0.72 -9.14 9.40
CA ARG A 92 -0.37 -10.11 9.27
C ARG A 92 -1.68 -9.47 9.73
N PRO A 93 -2.84 -9.94 9.27
CA PRO A 93 -4.14 -9.54 9.82
C PRO A 93 -4.34 -10.13 11.22
N THR A 94 -4.03 -9.35 12.26
CA THR A 94 -4.10 -9.77 13.67
C THR A 94 -5.13 -8.99 14.47
N GLU A 95 -5.50 -7.79 14.05
CA GLU A 95 -6.44 -6.90 14.73
C GLU A 95 -7.85 -7.06 14.19
N GLU A 96 -8.87 -6.83 15.02
CA GLU A 96 -10.26 -7.11 14.66
C GLU A 96 -10.76 -6.30 13.45
N TRP A 97 -10.29 -5.06 13.27
CA TRP A 97 -10.66 -4.24 12.11
C TRP A 97 -10.17 -4.83 10.78
N GLU A 98 -9.06 -5.58 10.79
CA GLU A 98 -8.46 -6.22 9.62
C GLU A 98 -9.21 -7.49 9.20
N LYS A 99 -10.14 -7.98 10.04
CA LYS A 99 -10.82 -9.28 9.89
C LYS A 99 -12.32 -9.17 9.62
N ARG A 100 -12.91 -7.97 9.64
CA ARG A 100 -14.38 -7.76 9.56
C ARG A 100 -15.03 -8.31 8.27
N SER A 101 -14.29 -8.39 7.18
CA SER A 101 -14.68 -8.89 5.86
C SER A 101 -13.53 -9.66 5.22
N GLY A 102 -13.04 -10.68 5.93
CA GLY A 102 -11.87 -11.46 5.55
C GLY A 102 -10.60 -10.97 6.26
N GLU A 103 -9.66 -11.87 6.47
CA GLU A 103 -8.37 -11.56 7.12
C GLU A 103 -7.42 -10.94 6.10
N VAL A 104 -7.36 -9.60 6.05
CA VAL A 104 -6.65 -8.86 5.00
C VAL A 104 -5.70 -7.81 5.55
N THR A 105 -4.45 -7.88 5.12
CA THR A 105 -3.49 -6.78 5.13
C THR A 105 -2.85 -6.64 3.75
N GLU A 106 -3.11 -5.53 3.06
CA GLU A 106 -2.71 -5.29 1.66
C GLU A 106 -2.40 -3.82 1.37
N GLY A 107 -2.06 -3.51 0.11
CA GLY A 107 -1.71 -2.14 -0.32
C GLY A 107 -0.65 -1.45 0.56
N PRO A 108 0.56 -2.03 0.73
CA PRO A 108 1.60 -1.43 1.55
C PRO A 108 2.09 -0.09 0.97
N PHE A 109 2.38 0.87 1.85
CA PHE A 109 3.03 2.12 1.50
C PHE A 109 3.98 2.53 2.64
N MET A 110 5.27 2.64 2.36
CA MET A 110 6.31 2.95 3.35
C MET A 110 6.66 4.43 3.35
N ILE A 111 6.77 5.02 4.54
CA ILE A 111 7.24 6.39 4.76
C ILE A 111 8.34 6.38 5.82
N GLY A 112 9.49 6.98 5.52
CA GLY A 112 10.50 7.35 6.52
C GLY A 112 10.18 8.72 7.12
N HIS A 113 10.11 8.83 8.44
CA HIS A 113 9.94 10.10 9.14
C HIS A 113 10.76 10.13 10.44
N LYS A 114 11.71 11.08 10.54
CA LYS A 114 12.57 11.28 11.73
C LYS A 114 13.22 9.99 12.26
N GLY A 115 13.74 9.15 11.36
CA GLY A 115 14.40 7.89 11.71
C GLY A 115 13.44 6.77 12.16
N VAL A 116 12.14 6.91 11.87
CA VAL A 116 11.11 5.89 12.09
C VAL A 116 10.49 5.52 10.74
N TYR A 117 10.24 4.23 10.54
CA TYR A 117 9.61 3.69 9.33
C TYR A 117 8.14 3.43 9.62
N TYR A 118 7.26 4.02 8.83
CA TYR A 118 5.81 3.90 8.91
C TYR A 118 5.34 3.06 7.72
N LEU A 119 5.06 1.78 7.96
CA LEU A 119 4.41 0.92 6.98
C LEU A 119 2.91 1.11 7.10
N MET A 120 2.35 1.95 6.23
CA MET A 120 0.91 2.09 6.07
C MET A 120 0.39 0.93 5.21
N TYR A 121 -0.84 0.50 5.47
CA TYR A 121 -1.48 -0.60 4.75
C TYR A 121 -3.00 -0.52 4.91
N SER A 122 -3.71 -1.32 4.13
CA SER A 122 -5.17 -1.40 4.19
C SER A 122 -5.67 -2.76 4.69
N GLY A 123 -6.84 -2.75 5.30
CA GLY A 123 -7.60 -3.92 5.77
C GLY A 123 -9.03 -3.46 6.11
N THR A 124 -10.06 -4.27 6.21
CA THR A 124 -10.29 -5.68 5.88
C THR A 124 -10.40 -5.91 4.35
N GLY A 125 -11.35 -6.68 3.81
CA GLY A 125 -11.51 -6.87 2.35
C GLY A 125 -11.97 -5.60 1.60
N ALA A 126 -11.33 -5.31 0.46
CA ALA A 126 -11.58 -4.11 -0.36
C ALA A 126 -12.95 -4.04 -1.05
N ASP A 127 -13.71 -5.14 -1.07
CA ASP A 127 -15.10 -5.15 -1.53
C ASP A 127 -16.07 -4.56 -0.50
N SER A 128 -15.65 -4.44 0.76
CA SER A 128 -16.46 -4.03 1.90
C SER A 128 -16.43 -2.52 2.14
N PRO A 129 -17.55 -1.90 2.59
CA PRO A 129 -17.54 -0.52 3.07
C PRO A 129 -16.69 -0.32 4.33
N ASP A 130 -16.28 -1.39 5.01
CA ASP A 130 -15.43 -1.34 6.21
C ASP A 130 -13.93 -1.42 5.90
N TYR A 131 -13.53 -1.40 4.62
CA TYR A 131 -12.14 -1.22 4.22
C TYR A 131 -11.58 0.07 4.83
N GLY A 132 -10.33 0.04 5.26
CA GLY A 132 -9.71 1.11 6.01
C GLY A 132 -8.19 1.06 5.91
N ILE A 133 -7.55 2.14 6.33
CA ILE A 133 -6.10 2.32 6.32
C ILE A 133 -5.62 2.35 7.76
N GLY A 134 -4.61 1.55 8.06
CA GLY A 134 -3.84 1.59 9.30
C GLY A 134 -2.36 1.72 9.00
N TYR A 135 -1.56 1.77 10.06
CA TYR A 135 -0.11 1.72 9.92
C TYR A 135 0.56 1.00 11.09
N ALA A 136 1.80 0.60 10.86
CA ALA A 136 2.70 0.08 11.89
C ALA A 136 4.06 0.77 11.79
N THR A 137 4.78 0.87 12.91
CA THR A 137 6.08 1.54 12.98
C THR A 137 7.22 0.59 13.31
N ALA A 138 8.41 0.90 12.80
CA ALA A 138 9.64 0.19 13.10
C ALA A 138 10.85 1.12 13.14
N LYS A 139 11.97 0.64 13.70
CA LYS A 139 13.28 1.31 13.65
C LYS A 139 14.16 0.85 12.48
N SER A 140 13.65 -0.08 11.67
CA SER A 140 14.31 -0.62 10.47
C SER A 140 13.25 -0.83 9.39
N PRO A 141 13.59 -0.68 8.09
CA PRO A 141 12.65 -0.96 6.99
C PRO A 141 12.08 -2.39 7.04
N LEU A 142 12.84 -3.32 7.62
CA LEU A 142 12.46 -4.73 7.71
C LEU A 142 11.72 -5.09 9.00
N GLY A 143 11.44 -4.12 9.87
CA GLY A 143 10.79 -4.37 11.15
C GLY A 143 11.78 -4.67 12.30
N PRO A 144 11.30 -5.23 13.42
CA PRO A 144 9.92 -5.64 13.65
C PRO A 144 8.96 -4.44 13.69
N PHE A 145 7.77 -4.61 13.12
CA PHE A 145 6.74 -3.58 13.08
C PHE A 145 5.78 -3.71 14.26
N THR A 146 5.44 -2.58 14.86
CA THR A 146 4.42 -2.46 15.92
C THR A 146 3.24 -1.66 15.37
N LYS A 147 2.05 -2.27 15.33
CA LYS A 147 0.83 -1.61 14.85
C LYS A 147 0.44 -0.46 15.76
N TYR A 148 -0.05 0.62 15.16
CA TYR A 148 -0.57 1.75 15.91
C TYR A 148 -1.87 1.34 16.64
N PRO A 149 -1.96 1.49 17.98
CA PRO A 149 -3.15 1.07 18.73
C PRO A 149 -4.44 1.80 18.35
N GLY A 150 -4.33 2.98 17.71
CA GLY A 150 -5.48 3.74 17.22
C GLY A 150 -5.89 3.40 15.78
N ASN A 151 -5.35 2.33 15.19
CA ASN A 151 -5.80 1.87 13.87
C ASN A 151 -7.28 1.45 13.87
N PRO A 152 -7.98 1.59 12.73
CA PRO A 152 -7.55 2.25 11.50
C PRO A 152 -7.57 3.78 11.61
N ILE A 153 -6.64 4.48 10.94
CA ILE A 153 -6.57 5.96 10.90
C ILE A 153 -7.46 6.58 9.83
N ALA A 154 -7.85 5.81 8.81
CA ALA A 154 -8.87 6.18 7.85
C ALA A 154 -9.85 5.02 7.73
N HIS A 155 -11.13 5.28 7.95
CA HIS A 155 -12.14 4.25 7.97
C HIS A 155 -13.51 4.83 7.64
N ARG A 156 -14.49 3.92 7.46
CA ARG A 156 -15.89 4.28 7.31
C ARG A 156 -16.37 5.21 8.43
N GLY A 157 -17.04 6.30 8.07
CA GLY A 157 -17.63 7.25 9.02
C GLY A 157 -18.39 8.35 8.28
N GLY A 158 -19.53 8.79 8.81
CA GLY A 158 -20.43 9.68 8.07
C GLY A 158 -20.80 9.07 6.70
N GLU A 159 -20.50 9.78 5.62
CA GLU A 159 -20.72 9.30 4.25
C GLU A 159 -19.54 8.53 3.64
N VAL A 160 -18.35 8.58 4.27
CA VAL A 160 -17.14 7.90 3.79
C VAL A 160 -17.33 6.39 3.84
N LEU A 161 -17.01 5.69 2.75
CA LEU A 161 -17.13 4.24 2.62
C LEU A 161 -15.83 3.65 2.07
N GLY A 162 -15.28 2.67 2.79
CA GLY A 162 -14.15 1.86 2.34
C GLY A 162 -12.90 2.63 1.87
N PRO A 163 -12.37 3.63 2.60
CA PRO A 163 -11.14 4.32 2.20
C PRO A 163 -9.94 3.35 2.25
N GLY A 164 -9.19 3.22 1.16
CA GLY A 164 -8.01 2.35 1.17
C GLY A 164 -7.17 2.33 -0.09
N HIS A 165 -6.17 1.43 -0.08
CA HIS A 165 -5.11 1.26 -1.08
C HIS A 165 -4.58 2.62 -1.56
N HIS A 166 -3.90 3.29 -0.64
CA HIS A 166 -3.49 4.67 -0.76
C HIS A 166 -2.05 4.81 -1.26
N CYS A 167 -1.71 6.03 -1.68
CA CYS A 167 -0.35 6.52 -1.67
C CYS A 167 -0.29 7.87 -0.94
N VAL A 168 0.92 8.26 -0.55
CA VAL A 168 1.17 9.58 0.04
C VAL A 168 2.05 10.39 -0.89
N ILE A 169 1.64 11.64 -1.13
CA ILE A 169 2.39 12.61 -1.94
C ILE A 169 2.69 13.86 -1.12
N GLU A 170 3.79 14.55 -1.46
CA GLU A 170 4.08 15.91 -0.99
C GLU A 170 3.59 16.91 -2.03
N GLY A 171 2.75 17.87 -1.63
CA GLY A 171 2.27 18.95 -2.49
C GLY A 171 3.31 20.07 -2.68
N PRO A 172 3.05 21.05 -3.56
CA PRO A 172 3.97 22.16 -3.83
C PRO A 172 4.32 23.00 -2.59
N ASP A 173 3.43 23.03 -1.60
CA ASP A 173 3.59 23.73 -0.32
C ASP A 173 4.21 22.86 0.79
N ARG A 174 4.73 21.69 0.41
CA ARG A 174 5.37 20.69 1.28
C ARG A 174 4.44 20.01 2.28
N ARG A 175 3.12 20.14 2.11
CA ARG A 175 2.15 19.37 2.90
C ARG A 175 1.99 17.97 2.34
N LEU A 176 1.74 17.01 3.23
CA LEU A 176 1.46 15.64 2.82
C LEU A 176 -0.03 15.47 2.51
N TRP A 177 -0.29 14.67 1.49
CA TRP A 177 -1.62 14.33 1.02
C TRP A 177 -1.75 12.83 0.85
N LEU A 178 -2.84 12.29 1.38
CA LEU A 178 -3.25 10.92 1.20
C LEU A 178 -4.12 10.86 -0.06
N VAL A 179 -3.65 10.14 -1.08
CA VAL A 179 -4.43 9.82 -2.29
C VAL A 179 -4.91 8.38 -2.15
N TYR A 180 -6.20 8.15 -2.23
CA TYR A 180 -6.79 6.85 -1.90
C TYR A 180 -8.09 6.64 -2.68
N HIS A 181 -8.64 5.44 -2.64
CA HIS A 181 -9.96 5.19 -3.21
C HIS A 181 -11.04 5.08 -2.13
N GLN A 182 -12.29 5.35 -2.51
CA GLN A 182 -13.49 5.07 -1.71
C GLN A 182 -14.52 4.30 -2.53
N LYS A 183 -15.47 3.66 -1.86
CA LYS A 183 -16.61 2.97 -2.49
C LYS A 183 -17.75 3.93 -2.83
N TRP A 184 -18.37 3.71 -4.00
CA TRP A 184 -19.56 4.47 -4.43
C TRP A 184 -20.78 4.22 -3.54
N ASP A 185 -20.93 3.01 -3.01
CA ASP A 185 -22.09 2.56 -2.26
C ASP A 185 -21.66 1.56 -1.17
N SER A 186 -22.59 1.20 -0.29
CA SER A 186 -22.34 0.26 0.81
C SER A 186 -22.39 -1.20 0.37
N ASP A 187 -22.68 -1.47 -0.90
CA ASP A 187 -22.80 -2.83 -1.42
C ASP A 187 -21.42 -3.47 -1.53
N ARG A 188 -21.36 -4.80 -1.33
CA ARG A 188 -20.15 -5.58 -1.57
C ARG A 188 -19.81 -5.58 -3.05
N SER A 189 -18.84 -4.75 -3.43
CA SER A 189 -18.44 -4.53 -4.83
C SER A 189 -17.10 -3.80 -4.92
N PHE A 190 -16.48 -3.79 -6.10
CA PHE A 190 -15.25 -3.04 -6.36
C PHE A 190 -15.50 -1.66 -7.02
N ARG A 191 -16.74 -1.16 -7.00
CA ARG A 191 -17.08 0.16 -7.55
C ARG A 191 -16.47 1.25 -6.67
N ARG A 192 -15.45 1.93 -7.19
CA ARG A 192 -14.65 2.90 -6.46
C ARG A 192 -14.47 4.23 -7.21
N PHE A 193 -14.12 5.28 -6.48
CA PHE A 193 -13.67 6.57 -7.01
C PHE A 193 -12.42 7.04 -6.25
N LEU A 194 -11.65 7.94 -6.86
CA LEU A 194 -10.45 8.51 -6.26
C LEU A 194 -10.82 9.67 -5.33
N ALA A 195 -10.14 9.77 -4.20
CA ALA A 195 -10.21 10.87 -3.25
C ALA A 195 -8.79 11.30 -2.86
N ILE A 196 -8.66 12.54 -2.39
CA ILE A 196 -7.42 13.10 -1.87
C ILE A 196 -7.76 13.94 -0.65
N ASP A 197 -7.04 13.74 0.45
CA ASP A 197 -7.21 14.51 1.69
C ASP A 197 -5.85 14.76 2.35
N ARG A 198 -5.80 15.74 3.24
CA ARG A 198 -4.57 16.09 3.95
C ARG A 198 -4.14 14.96 4.89
N MET A 199 -2.82 14.79 5.00
CA MET A 199 -2.17 13.94 5.99
C MET A 199 -1.09 14.74 6.73
N TRP A 200 -0.86 14.46 8.01
CA TRP A 200 0.24 15.06 8.76
C TRP A 200 0.70 14.16 9.91
N PHE A 201 1.91 14.42 10.40
CA PHE A 201 2.41 13.87 11.65
C PHE A 201 2.20 14.90 12.77
N ASP A 202 1.78 14.47 13.96
CA ASP A 202 1.85 15.32 15.15
C ASP A 202 3.27 15.34 15.77
N GLU A 203 3.42 15.99 16.94
CA GLU A 203 4.71 16.14 17.60
C GLU A 203 5.26 14.80 18.09
N GLU A 204 4.37 13.87 18.45
CA GLU A 204 4.65 12.50 18.87
C GLU A 204 4.92 11.55 17.69
N GLY A 205 4.69 12.00 16.47
CA GLY A 205 4.86 11.20 15.25
C GLY A 205 3.70 10.26 14.96
N VAL A 206 2.50 10.54 15.47
CA VAL A 206 1.26 9.86 15.05
C VAL A 206 0.79 10.43 13.72
N ILE A 207 0.38 9.55 12.80
CA ILE A 207 -0.20 9.95 11.52
C ILE A 207 -1.67 10.32 11.73
N HIS A 208 -2.03 11.51 11.26
CA HIS A 208 -3.40 11.99 11.21
C HIS A 208 -3.83 12.22 9.76
N THR A 209 -5.08 11.91 9.46
CA THR A 209 -5.74 12.24 8.19
C THR A 209 -7.23 12.42 8.44
N ARG A 210 -7.88 13.21 7.58
CA ARG A 210 -9.33 13.40 7.61
C ARG A 210 -9.89 13.00 6.26
N VAL A 211 -10.29 11.75 6.11
CA VAL A 211 -10.95 11.28 4.88
C VAL A 211 -12.33 11.92 4.75
N THR A 212 -12.61 12.51 3.60
CA THR A 212 -13.86 13.22 3.33
C THR A 212 -14.64 12.62 2.18
N ARG A 213 -15.94 12.91 2.10
CA ARG A 213 -16.79 12.56 0.96
C ARG A 213 -17.82 13.66 0.76
N GLY A 214 -18.11 13.99 -0.51
CA GLY A 214 -19.12 14.99 -0.86
C GLY A 214 -18.78 16.41 -0.43
N THR A 215 -17.55 16.64 0.03
CA THR A 215 -17.01 17.94 0.40
C THR A 215 -15.82 18.19 -0.50
N ASP A 216 -15.93 19.18 -1.38
CA ASP A 216 -14.78 19.62 -2.14
C ASP A 216 -13.89 20.44 -1.21
N GLU A 217 -12.66 19.97 -0.98
CA GLU A 217 -11.61 20.72 -0.30
C GLU A 217 -10.56 21.15 -1.33
N GLU A 218 -9.88 22.27 -1.08
CA GLU A 218 -8.79 22.73 -1.93
C GLU A 218 -7.63 21.72 -1.85
N ALA A 219 -7.42 20.99 -2.95
CA ALA A 219 -6.29 20.09 -3.14
C ALA A 219 -5.07 20.87 -3.72
N PRO A 220 -3.85 20.30 -3.69
CA PRO A 220 -2.63 20.92 -4.21
C PRO A 220 -2.67 21.43 -5.64
#